data_AF-A0A7T5JF13-F1
#
_entry.id   AF-A0A7T5JF13-F1
#
_cell.length_a   1.000
_cell.length_b   1.000
_cell.length_c   1.000
_cell.angle_alpha   90.00
_cell.angle_beta   90.00
_cell.angle_gamma   90.00
#
_symmetry.space_group_name_H-M   'P 1'
#
loop_
_entity.id
_entity.type
_entity.pdbx_description
1 polymer ?
#
loop_
_entity_poly.entity_id
_entity_poly.type
_entity_poly.pdbx_seq_one_letter_code
_entity_poly.pdbx_strand_id
1 'polypeptide(L)' 'MRLAHSTTVCLDQGMGRSAYLCPQADCLRIAQRKNRLGRALKAPIPDSLWPQLWQRLEAGVSPLASKLPSR' A
#
# COMPACT_ATOMS: atom_id res chain seq x y z
N MET A 1 4.75 -0.85 2.19
CA MET A 1 4.43 -0.13 3.45
C MET A 1 5.01 -0.90 4.62
N ARG A 2 5.45 -0.20 5.66
CA ARG A 2 6.04 -0.82 6.85
C ARG A 2 5.45 -0.20 8.12
N LEU A 3 5.32 -1.02 9.15
CA LEU A 3 4.94 -0.57 10.48
C LEU A 3 6.20 -0.16 11.25
N ALA A 4 6.20 1.04 11.81
CA ALA A 4 7.21 1.48 12.75
C ALA A 4 6.94 0.93 14.16
N HIS A 5 7.96 0.91 15.01
CA HIS A 5 7.81 0.48 16.41
C HIS A 5 6.83 1.36 17.21
N SER A 6 6.60 2.60 16.77
CA SER A 6 5.60 3.51 17.31
C SER A 6 4.16 3.20 16.90
N THR A 7 3.89 2.05 16.26
CA THR A 7 2.57 1.68 15.73
C THR A 7 2.09 2.57 14.57
N THR A 8 2.95 3.49 14.10
CA THR A 8 2.68 4.34 12.93
C THR A 8 3.05 3.61 11.65
N VAL A 9 2.18 3.65 10.65
CA VAL A 9 2.50 3.13 9.31
C VAL A 9 3.32 4.15 8.56
N CYS A 10 4.45 3.73 8.00
CA CYS A 10 5.33 4.54 7.18
C CYS A 10 5.52 3.93 5.79
N LEU A 11 5.73 4.80 4.81
CA LEU A 11 6.05 4.40 3.44
C LEU A 11 7.55 4.13 3.37
N ASP A 12 7.91 2.89 3.03
CA ASP A 12 9.30 2.39 2.85
C ASP A 12 10.15 2.27 4.13
N GLN A 13 9.84 3.04 5.17
CA GLN A 13 10.58 3.05 6.43
C GLN A 13 9.81 2.36 7.56
N GLY A 14 10.53 1.78 8.53
CA GLY A 14 9.95 1.13 9.71
C GLY A 14 10.56 -0.25 9.98
N MET A 15 10.67 -0.61 11.26
CA MET A 15 11.15 -1.90 11.72
C MET A 15 9.97 -2.78 12.18
N GLY A 16 9.75 -3.91 11.52
CA GLY A 16 8.68 -4.86 11.88
C GLY A 16 7.87 -5.35 10.69
N ARG A 17 6.54 -5.32 10.82
CA ARG A 17 5.61 -5.86 9.81
C ARG A 17 5.63 -5.02 8.53
N SER A 18 5.74 -5.68 7.40
CA SER A 18 5.61 -5.08 6.08
C SER A 18 4.36 -5.60 5.38
N ALA A 19 3.73 -4.71 4.60
CA ALA A 19 2.64 -5.05 3.71
C ALA A 19 2.94 -4.49 2.31
N TYR A 20 2.79 -5.34 1.32
CA TYR A 20 2.95 -4.99 -0.08
C TYR A 20 1.58 -4.89 -0.74
N LEU A 21 1.46 -3.94 -1.67
CA LEU A 21 0.26 -3.72 -2.43
C LEU A 21 0.62 -3.70 -3.91
N CYS A 22 -0.25 -4.28 -4.74
CA CYS A 22 -0.13 -4.20 -6.19
C CYS A 22 -0.12 -2.74 -6.64
N PRO A 23 0.71 -2.38 -7.64
CA PRO A 23 0.78 -1.04 -8.20
C PRO A 23 -0.40 -0.76 -9.15
N GLN A 24 -1.63 -1.01 -8.69
CA GLN A 24 -2.86 -0.86 -9.47
C GLN A 24 -3.87 -0.02 -8.68
N ALA A 25 -4.55 0.88 -9.40
CA ALA A 25 -5.59 1.75 -8.85
C ALA A 25 -6.70 0.94 -8.16
N ASP A 26 -7.16 -0.15 -8.78
CA ASP A 26 -8.17 -1.04 -8.20
C ASP A 26 -7.70 -1.72 -6.91
N CYS A 27 -6.44 -2.16 -6.87
CA CYS A 27 -5.87 -2.75 -5.67
C CYS A 27 -5.88 -1.79 -4.48
N LEU A 28 -5.47 -0.53 -4.68
CA LEU A 28 -5.47 0.45 -3.59
C LEU A 28 -6.91 0.82 -3.19
N ARG A 29 -7.82 0.99 -4.15
CA ARG A 29 -9.24 1.28 -3.87
C ARG A 29 -9.89 0.18 -3.02
N ILE A 30 -9.65 -1.09 -3.36
CA ILE A 30 -10.14 -2.23 -2.57
C ILE A 30 -9.45 -2.29 -1.21
N ALA A 31 -8.14 -2.02 -1.15
CA ALA A 31 -7.39 -2.05 0.09
C ALA A 31 -7.81 -0.97 1.08
N GLN A 32 -8.12 0.23 0.59
CA GLN A 32 -8.68 1.33 1.38
C GLN A 32 -10.08 0.96 1.88
N ARG A 33 -10.99 0.59 0.96
CA ARG A 33 -12.38 0.26 1.32
C ARG A 33 -12.51 -0.89 2.31
N LYS A 34 -11.66 -1.93 2.19
CA LYS A 34 -11.69 -3.10 3.09
C LYS A 34 -10.69 -3.00 4.26
N ASN A 35 -9.98 -1.89 4.38
CA ASN A 35 -8.89 -1.69 5.35
C ASN A 35 -7.91 -2.88 5.39
N ARG A 36 -7.54 -3.41 4.21
CA ARG A 36 -6.68 -4.59 4.07
C ARG A 36 -5.28 -4.32 4.62
N LEU A 37 -4.76 -3.12 4.35
CA LEU A 37 -3.44 -2.71 4.79
C LEU A 37 -3.38 -2.55 6.31
N GLY A 38 -4.41 -1.98 6.95
CA GLY A 38 -4.44 -1.85 8.41
C GLY A 38 -4.56 -3.21 9.11
N ARG A 39 -5.31 -4.16 8.52
CA ARG A 39 -5.34 -5.56 8.99
C ARG A 39 -3.99 -6.26 8.85
N ALA A 40 -3.32 -6.10 7.71
CA ALA A 40 -2.02 -6.72 7.46
C ALA A 40 -0.93 -6.18 8.42
N LEU A 41 -0.95 -4.87 8.68
CA LEU A 41 -0.01 -4.21 9.58
C LEU A 41 -0.47 -4.32 11.06
N LYS A 42 -1.72 -4.70 11.33
CA LYS A 42 -2.42 -4.60 12.62
C LYS A 42 -2.31 -3.20 13.25
N ALA A 43 -2.44 -2.17 12.43
CA ALA A 43 -2.35 -0.78 12.86
C ALA A 43 -3.31 0.10 12.04
N PRO A 44 -3.83 1.19 12.63
CA PRO A 44 -4.60 2.16 11.89
C PRO A 44 -3.71 2.84 10.84
N ILE A 45 -4.26 3.07 9.65
CA ILE A 45 -3.57 3.77 8.57
C ILE A 45 -4.05 5.21 8.56
N PRO A 46 -3.14 6.19 8.74
CA PRO A 46 -3.51 7.60 8.65
C PRO A 46 -3.97 7.95 7.24
N ASP A 47 -5.05 8.72 7.15
CA ASP A 47 -5.67 9.07 5.86
C ASP A 47 -4.73 9.85 4.93
N SER A 48 -3.75 10.56 5.49
CA SER A 48 -2.70 11.27 4.74
C SER A 48 -1.80 10.34 3.90
N LEU A 49 -1.76 9.04 4.19
CA LEU A 49 -0.97 8.08 3.41
C LEU A 49 -1.69 7.61 2.14
N TRP A 50 -3.02 7.59 2.12
CA TRP A 50 -3.78 7.20 0.92
C TRP A 50 -3.49 8.07 -0.31
N PRO A 51 -3.52 9.42 -0.23
CA PRO A 51 -3.16 10.26 -1.38
C PRO A 51 -1.69 10.11 -1.77
N GLN A 52 -0.77 9.90 -0.81
CA GLN A 52 0.65 9.65 -1.11
C GLN A 52 0.85 8.33 -1.89
N LEU A 53 0.09 7.29 -1.55
CA LEU A 53 0.08 6.02 -2.28
C LEU A 53 -0.46 6.21 -3.69
N TRP A 54 -1.53 6.99 -3.86
CA TRP A 54 -2.11 7.28 -5.17
C TRP A 54 -1.13 8.04 -6.07
N GLN A 55 -0.49 9.08 -5.53
CA GLN A 55 0.54 9.84 -6.26
C GLN A 55 1.74 8.95 -6.64
N ARG A 56 2.13 8.00 -5.77
CA ARG A 56 3.17 7.01 -6.10
C ARG A 56 2.74 6.00 -7.16
N LEU A 57 1.46 5.65 -7.22
CA LEU A 57 0.93 4.83 -8.30
C LEU A 57 0.99 5.59 -9.63
N GLU A 58 0.57 6.85 -9.64
CA GLU A 58 0.64 7.69 -10.84
C GLU A 58 2.09 7.94 -11.28
N ALA A 59 3.02 8.15 -10.35
CA ALA A 59 4.44 8.38 -10.63
C ALA A 59 5.25 7.10 -10.89
N GLY A 60 4.76 5.93 -10.46
CA GLY A 60 5.51 4.68 -10.37
C GLY A 60 4.85 3.50 -11.07
N VAL A 61 3.76 3.70 -11.82
CA VAL A 61 3.27 2.71 -12.80
C VAL A 61 4.32 2.60 -13.90
N SER A 62 5.32 1.75 -13.64
CA SER A 62 6.04 1.11 -14.72
C SER A 62 5.00 0.30 -15.51
N PRO A 63 4.91 0.48 -16.84
CA PRO A 63 3.90 -0.17 -17.69
C PRO A 63 3.97 -1.71 -17.72
N LEU A 64 4.83 -2.33 -16.91
CA LEU A 64 5.01 -3.79 -16.81
C LEU A 64 4.03 -4.49 -15.86
N ALA A 65 3.34 -3.79 -14.96
CA ALA A 65 2.38 -4.42 -14.03
C ALA A 65 1.04 -4.83 -14.68
N SER A 66 0.84 -4.54 -15.97
CA SER A 66 -0.35 -4.92 -16.76
C SER A 66 -0.16 -6.21 -17.57
N LYS A 67 1.02 -6.85 -17.53
CA LYS A 67 1.27 -8.11 -18.27
C LYS A 67 1.61 -9.27 -17.32
N LEU A 68 0.61 -9.80 -16.65
CA LEU A 68 0.61 -11.23 -16.34
C LEU A 68 -0.66 -11.83 -16.95
N PRO A 69 -0.59 -12.45 -18.16
CA PRO A 69 -1.66 -13.33 -18.58
C PRO A 69 -1.66 -14.53 -17.62
N SER A 70 -2.75 -14.65 -16.87
CA SER A 70 -3.08 -15.88 -16.16
C SER A 70 -3.44 -16.91 -17.24
N ARG A 71 -2.51 -17.80 -17.58
CA ARG A 71 -2.77 -19.01 -18.36
C ARG A 71 -1.90 -20.15 -17.86
#